data_AF-A0A4Q7IRJ5-F1
#
_entry.id   AF-A0A4Q7IRJ5-F1
#
_cell.length_a   1.000
_cell.length_b   1.000
_cell.length_c   1.000
_cell.angle_alpha   90.00
_cell.angle_beta   90.00
_cell.angle_gamma   90.00
#
_symmetry.space_group_name_H-M   'P 1'
#
loop_
_entity.id
_entity.type
_entity.pdbx_description
1 polymer ?
#
loop_
_entity_poly.entity_id
_entity_poly.type
_entity_poly.pdbx_seq_one_letter_code
_entity_poly.pdbx_strand_id
1 'polypeptide(L)'
;MIATGIYIDDVQATFWQEVSTMVVLIIVIAIISIIITVNVLRSIISPLDRIGSTIYRLEEMGDLTLAVDTQGIDELTQIALGLNNMVSSFRDIAFNSNAFVEQLNVSTHSLESVANDTKQWPINKLKLNKPPQP
;
A
#
# COMPACT_ATOMS: atom_id res chain seq x y z
N MET A 1 -50.03 62.49 -19.36
CA MET A 1 -49.65 61.07 -19.24
C MET A 1 -48.14 61.01 -19.01
N ILE A 2 -47.73 61.00 -17.74
CA ILE A 2 -46.30 60.92 -17.31
C ILE A 2 -46.15 59.83 -16.22
N ALA A 3 -47.25 59.12 -15.93
CA ALA A 3 -47.37 58.22 -14.80
C ALA A 3 -47.02 56.76 -15.13
N THR A 4 -46.97 56.36 -16.41
CA THR A 4 -46.70 54.97 -16.81
C THR A 4 -45.27 54.71 -17.26
N GLY A 5 -44.50 55.74 -17.64
CA GLY A 5 -43.09 55.59 -18.05
C GLY A 5 -42.16 55.33 -16.87
N ILE A 6 -42.34 56.07 -15.77
CA ILE A 6 -41.55 55.89 -14.53
C ILE A 6 -41.75 54.48 -13.95
N TYR A 7 -42.97 53.95 -13.93
CA TYR A 7 -43.24 52.61 -13.38
C TYR A 7 -42.60 51.47 -14.19
N ILE A 8 -42.55 51.57 -15.52
CA ILE A 8 -41.99 50.48 -16.35
C ILE A 8 -40.45 50.48 -16.28
N ASP A 9 -39.83 51.67 -16.29
CA ASP A 9 -38.38 51.82 -16.21
C ASP A 9 -37.85 51.39 -14.83
N ASP A 10 -38.55 51.74 -13.74
CA ASP A 10 -38.18 51.34 -12.37
C ASP A 10 -38.30 49.82 -12.15
N VAL A 11 -39.34 49.20 -12.71
CA VAL A 11 -39.52 47.74 -12.69
C VAL A 11 -38.42 47.03 -13.48
N GLN A 12 -38.06 47.56 -14.65
CA GLN A 12 -36.97 47.02 -15.45
C GLN A 12 -35.61 47.14 -14.75
N ALA A 13 -35.32 48.30 -14.15
CA ALA A 13 -34.08 48.52 -13.40
C ALA A 13 -33.96 47.57 -12.19
N THR A 14 -35.04 47.41 -11.43
CA THR A 14 -35.10 46.47 -10.29
C THR A 14 -34.88 45.03 -10.75
N PHE A 15 -35.52 44.63 -11.85
CA PHE A 15 -35.36 43.30 -12.44
C PHE A 15 -33.90 43.01 -12.82
N TRP A 16 -33.22 43.93 -13.52
CA TRP A 16 -31.81 43.72 -13.90
C TRP A 16 -30.87 43.69 -12.69
N GLN A 17 -31.19 44.44 -11.64
CA GLN A 17 -30.43 44.40 -10.38
C GLN A 17 -30.57 43.03 -9.69
N GLU A 18 -31.78 42.48 -9.61
CA GLU A 18 -32.00 41.13 -9.07
C GLU A 18 -31.30 40.06 -9.91
N VAL A 19 -31.45 40.10 -11.24
CA VAL A 19 -30.77 39.18 -12.16
C VAL A 19 -29.25 39.25 -11.98
N SER A 20 -28.67 40.45 -11.88
CA SER A 20 -27.22 40.61 -11.67
C SER A 20 -26.77 39.99 -10.34
N THR A 21 -27.55 40.15 -9.29
CA THR A 21 -27.28 39.57 -7.96
C THR A 21 -27.33 38.05 -8.03
N MET A 22 -28.34 37.48 -8.69
CA MET A 22 -28.45 36.03 -8.90
C MET A 22 -27.29 35.48 -9.72
N VAL A 23 -26.88 36.16 -10.79
CA VAL A 23 -25.73 35.74 -11.62
C VAL A 23 -24.44 35.73 -10.81
N VAL A 24 -24.20 36.77 -10.00
CA VAL A 24 -23.02 36.80 -9.12
C VAL A 24 -23.05 35.64 -8.12
N LEU A 25 -24.20 35.36 -7.51
CA LEU A 25 -24.33 34.23 -6.58
C LEU A 25 -24.06 32.88 -7.26
N ILE A 26 -24.59 32.66 -8.47
CA ILE A 26 -24.33 31.44 -9.25
C ILE A 26 -22.84 31.29 -9.54
N ILE A 27 -22.17 32.36 -9.95
CA ILE A 27 -20.73 32.34 -10.24
C ILE A 27 -19.94 32.00 -8.98
N VAL A 28 -20.27 32.61 -7.84
CA VAL A 28 -19.61 32.33 -6.55
C VAL A 28 -19.79 30.87 -6.16
N ILE A 29 -21.00 30.32 -6.26
CA ILE A 29 -21.27 28.90 -5.97
C ILE A 29 -20.48 28.00 -6.92
N ALA A 30 -20.48 28.28 -8.22
CA ALA A 30 -19.75 27.51 -9.21
C ALA A 30 -18.24 27.49 -8.92
N ILE A 31 -17.66 28.64 -8.55
CA ILE A 31 -16.24 28.75 -8.18
C ILE A 31 -15.97 27.90 -6.93
N ILE A 32 -16.81 28.00 -5.89
CA ILE A 32 -16.66 27.20 -4.67
C ILE A 32 -16.74 25.70 -4.99
N SER A 33 -17.69 25.27 -5.82
CA SER A 33 -17.81 23.88 -6.25
C SER A 33 -16.55 23.40 -6.96
N ILE A 34 -16.00 24.19 -7.90
CA ILE A 34 -14.75 23.84 -8.60
C ILE A 34 -13.60 23.70 -7.60
N ILE A 35 -13.47 24.63 -6.65
CA ILE A 35 -12.42 24.58 -5.62
C ILE A 35 -12.55 23.29 -4.80
N ILE A 36 -13.75 22.94 -4.33
CA ILE A 36 -13.98 21.71 -3.57
C ILE A 36 -13.63 20.48 -4.41
N THR A 37 -14.10 20.40 -5.65
CA THR A 37 -13.80 19.28 -6.56
C THR A 37 -12.29 19.10 -6.76
N VAL A 38 -11.56 20.20 -7.01
CA VAL A 38 -10.11 20.15 -7.20
C VAL A 38 -9.40 19.71 -5.91
N ASN A 39 -9.87 20.16 -4.75
CA ASN A 39 -9.32 19.71 -3.46
C ASN A 39 -9.53 18.21 -3.26
N VAL A 40 -10.75 17.69 -3.45
CA VAL A 40 -11.05 16.25 -3.33
C VAL A 40 -10.20 15.42 -4.29
N LEU A 41 -10.03 15.88 -5.52
CA LEU A 41 -9.22 15.17 -6.51
C LEU A 41 -7.76 15.07 -6.07
N ARG A 42 -7.22 16.14 -5.47
CA ARG A 42 -5.82 16.20 -5.02
C ARG A 42 -5.58 15.52 -3.67
N SER A 43 -6.51 15.64 -2.72
CA SER A 43 -6.31 15.17 -1.34
C SER A 43 -6.87 13.77 -1.09
N ILE A 44 -7.73 13.24 -1.96
CA ILE A 44 -8.35 11.92 -1.77
C ILE A 44 -8.09 11.01 -2.97
N ILE A 45 -8.56 11.41 -4.16
CA ILE A 45 -8.58 10.51 -5.32
C ILE A 45 -7.15 10.20 -5.80
N SER A 46 -6.30 11.22 -5.97
CA SER A 46 -4.92 11.01 -6.43
C SER A 46 -4.08 10.17 -5.44
N PRO A 47 -4.11 10.39 -4.12
CA PRO A 47 -3.44 9.50 -3.18
C PRO A 47 -3.97 8.06 -3.22
N LEU A 48 -5.29 7.87 -3.29
CA LEU A 48 -5.88 6.52 -3.37
C LEU A 48 -5.43 5.76 -4.61
N ASP A 49 -5.35 6.42 -5.76
CA ASP A 49 -4.90 5.81 -7.02
C ASP A 49 -3.41 5.41 -6.95
N ARG A 50 -2.58 6.23 -6.30
CA ARG A 50 -1.15 5.90 -6.04
C ARG A 50 -0.99 4.71 -5.12
N ILE A 51 -1.79 4.63 -4.06
CA ILE A 51 -1.80 3.48 -3.14
C ILE A 51 -2.21 2.22 -3.92
N GLY A 52 -3.33 2.28 -4.63
CA GLY A 52 -3.86 1.15 -5.40
C GLY A 52 -2.89 0.65 -6.47
N SER A 53 -2.30 1.56 -7.26
CA SER A 53 -1.32 1.18 -8.28
C SER A 53 -0.04 0.58 -7.70
N THR A 54 0.40 1.03 -6.52
CA THR A 54 1.55 0.42 -5.85
C THR A 54 1.22 -0.99 -5.34
N ILE A 55 0.02 -1.21 -4.80
CA ILE A 55 -0.46 -2.55 -4.40
C ILE A 55 -0.52 -3.48 -5.62
N TYR A 56 -1.05 -3.01 -6.74
CA TYR A 56 -1.13 -3.81 -7.96
C TYR A 56 0.26 -4.25 -8.43
N ARG A 57 1.24 -3.33 -8.42
CA ARG A 57 2.63 -3.64 -8.77
C ARG A 57 3.29 -4.59 -7.78
N LEU A 58 3.01 -4.44 -6.48
CA LEU A 58 3.46 -5.35 -5.43
C LEU A 58 2.97 -6.78 -5.70
N GLU A 59 1.70 -6.93 -6.06
CA GLU A 59 1.08 -8.23 -6.38
C GLU A 59 1.64 -8.83 -7.67
N GLU A 60 1.68 -8.06 -8.76
CA GLU A 60 2.09 -8.54 -10.09
C GLU A 60 3.57 -8.97 -10.12
N MET A 61 4.45 -8.19 -9.48
CA MET A 61 5.89 -8.46 -9.50
C MET A 61 6.33 -9.42 -8.38
N GLY A 62 5.50 -9.63 -7.35
CA GLY A 62 5.89 -10.32 -6.12
C GLY A 62 7.05 -9.64 -5.37
N ASP A 63 7.34 -8.38 -5.71
CA ASP A 63 8.49 -7.63 -5.19
C ASP A 63 8.11 -6.91 -3.89
N LEU A 64 8.29 -7.60 -2.76
CA LEU A 64 8.06 -7.07 -1.42
C LEU A 64 9.06 -5.98 -0.98
N THR A 65 9.94 -5.50 -1.86
CA THR A 65 10.80 -4.34 -1.59
C THR A 65 10.13 -3.01 -1.94
N LEU A 66 9.04 -3.05 -2.71
CA LEU A 66 8.21 -1.89 -3.00
C LEU A 66 7.48 -1.42 -1.74
N ALA A 67 7.32 -0.10 -1.63
CA ALA A 67 6.60 0.55 -0.54
C ALA A 67 5.62 1.57 -1.11
N VAL A 68 4.46 1.67 -0.46
CA VAL A 68 3.46 2.68 -0.76
C VAL A 68 3.93 4.05 -0.27
N ASP A 69 3.67 5.07 -1.07
CA ASP A 69 3.99 6.46 -0.74
C ASP A 69 3.26 6.90 0.53
N THR A 70 4.00 7.41 1.51
CA THR A 70 3.48 7.90 2.80
C THR A 70 3.59 9.42 2.92
N GLN A 71 3.59 10.13 1.78
CA GLN A 71 3.55 11.58 1.77
C GLN A 71 2.14 12.08 2.12
N GLY A 72 2.01 12.67 3.30
CA GLY A 72 0.78 13.26 3.82
C GLY A 72 0.80 13.32 5.34
N ILE A 73 -0.26 13.84 5.94
CA ILE A 73 -0.42 13.92 7.41
C ILE A 73 -1.85 13.53 7.84
N ASP A 74 -2.56 12.81 6.96
CA ASP A 74 -3.97 12.46 7.09
C ASP A 74 -4.18 10.95 7.33
N GLU A 75 -5.43 10.52 7.33
CA GLU A 75 -5.83 9.12 7.50
C GLU A 75 -5.30 8.22 6.38
N LEU A 76 -5.21 8.72 5.14
CA LEU A 76 -4.68 7.96 4.01
C LEU A 76 -3.19 7.63 4.20
N THR A 77 -2.45 8.56 4.79
CA THR A 77 -1.05 8.35 5.17
C THR A 77 -0.91 7.23 6.21
N GLN A 78 -1.81 7.19 7.20
CA GLN A 78 -1.82 6.13 8.20
C GLN A 78 -2.13 4.76 7.59
N ILE A 79 -3.04 4.72 6.61
CA ILE A 79 -3.35 3.49 5.85
C ILE A 79 -2.12 3.02 5.06
N ALA A 80 -1.44 3.93 4.35
CA ALA A 80 -0.21 3.62 3.61
C ALA A 80 0.89 3.07 4.54
N LEU A 81 1.07 3.66 5.72
CA LEU A 81 2.01 3.17 6.74
C LEU A 81 1.64 1.76 7.24
N GLY A 82 0.37 1.52 7.54
CA GLY A 82 -0.12 0.21 7.97
C GLY A 82 0.13 -0.88 6.92
N LEU A 83 -0.08 -0.55 5.65
CA LEU A 83 0.19 -1.44 4.53
C LEU A 83 1.69 -1.76 4.40
N ASN A 84 2.55 -0.75 4.49
CA ASN A 84 4.00 -0.95 4.45
C ASN A 84 4.49 -1.88 5.58
N ASN A 85 3.93 -1.74 6.79
CA ASN A 85 4.23 -2.62 7.91
C ASN A 85 3.80 -4.08 7.65
N MET A 86 2.65 -4.27 7.00
CA MET A 86 2.16 -5.60 6.60
C MET A 86 3.09 -6.23 5.55
N VAL A 87 3.51 -5.47 4.53
CA VAL A 87 4.47 -5.94 3.50
C VAL A 87 5.80 -6.31 4.15
N SER A 88 6.32 -5.51 5.08
CA SER A 88 7.55 -5.84 5.81
C SER A 88 7.40 -7.13 6.60
N SER A 89 6.26 -7.32 7.28
CA SER A 89 5.99 -8.54 8.05
C SER A 89 5.94 -9.78 7.15
N PHE A 90 5.34 -9.69 5.96
CA PHE A 90 5.37 -10.79 4.99
C PHE A 90 6.77 -11.11 4.49
N ARG A 91 7.58 -10.09 4.24
CA ARG A 91 8.98 -10.27 3.85
C ARG A 91 9.76 -11.01 4.94
N ASP A 92 9.58 -10.62 6.20
CA ASP A 92 10.27 -11.26 7.33
C ASP A 92 9.85 -12.73 7.48
N ILE A 93 8.55 -13.04 7.29
CA ILE A 93 8.04 -14.43 7.28
C ILE A 93 8.70 -15.23 6.15
N ALA A 94 8.82 -14.67 4.94
CA ALA A 94 9.46 -15.35 3.81
C ALA A 94 10.95 -15.63 4.07
N PHE A 95 11.68 -14.67 4.66
CA PHE A 95 13.08 -14.88 5.03
C PHE A 95 13.24 -15.96 6.10
N ASN A 96 12.42 -15.91 7.16
CA ASN A 96 12.46 -16.91 8.23
C ASN A 96 12.10 -18.30 7.71
N SER A 97 11.17 -18.43 6.76
CA SER A 97 10.83 -19.70 6.13
C SER A 97 12.04 -20.34 5.43
N ASN A 98 12.82 -19.56 4.68
CA ASN A 98 14.04 -20.05 4.06
C ASN A 98 15.08 -20.51 5.09
N ALA A 99 15.25 -19.75 6.17
CA ALA A 99 16.15 -20.12 7.26
C ALA A 99 15.72 -21.44 7.93
N PHE A 100 14.42 -21.68 8.12
CA PHE A 100 13.92 -22.95 8.65
C PHE A 100 14.18 -24.13 7.70
N VAL A 101 13.99 -23.95 6.39
CA VAL A 101 14.27 -25.00 5.41
C VAL A 101 15.75 -25.37 5.42
N GLU A 102 16.65 -24.39 5.48
CA GLU A 102 18.10 -24.64 5.58
C GLU A 102 18.45 -25.39 6.86
N GLN A 103 17.87 -24.99 7.99
CA GLN A 103 18.09 -25.65 9.27
C GLN A 103 17.56 -27.09 9.28
N LEU A 104 16.43 -27.35 8.62
CA LEU A 104 15.89 -28.69 8.41
C LEU A 104 16.83 -29.54 7.54
N ASN A 105 17.38 -28.96 6.47
CA ASN A 105 18.31 -29.66 5.58
C ASN A 105 19.59 -30.06 6.33
N VAL A 106 20.18 -29.15 7.11
CA VAL A 106 21.33 -29.43 7.99
C VAL A 106 21.00 -30.53 9.01
N SER A 107 19.80 -30.50 9.59
CA SER A 107 19.37 -31.51 10.56
C SER A 107 19.21 -32.89 9.93
N THR A 108 18.61 -32.97 8.74
CA THR A 108 18.52 -34.22 7.96
C THR A 108 19.90 -34.77 7.61
N HIS A 109 20.82 -33.93 7.14
CA HIS A 109 22.20 -34.35 6.86
C HIS A 109 22.92 -34.85 8.12
N SER A 110 22.71 -34.19 9.26
CA SER A 110 23.26 -34.63 10.54
C SER A 110 22.71 -36.00 10.95
N LEU A 111 21.39 -36.22 10.78
CA LEU A 111 20.75 -37.51 11.03
C LEU A 111 21.27 -38.61 10.10
N GLU A 112 21.49 -38.32 8.82
CA GLU A 112 22.08 -39.26 7.87
C GLU A 112 23.52 -39.64 8.26
N SER A 113 24.34 -38.64 8.64
CA SER A 113 25.71 -38.88 9.11
C SER A 113 25.70 -39.80 10.33
N VAL A 114 24.89 -39.50 11.35
CA VAL A 114 24.77 -40.30 12.57
C VAL A 114 24.26 -41.71 12.26
N ALA A 115 23.28 -41.85 11.36
CA ALA A 115 22.78 -43.15 10.93
C ALA A 115 23.87 -43.96 10.19
N ASN A 116 24.69 -43.31 9.36
CA ASN A 116 25.79 -43.96 8.65
C ASN A 116 26.94 -44.36 9.59
N ASP A 117 27.30 -43.49 10.53
CA ASP A 117 28.28 -43.78 11.59
C ASP A 117 27.82 -44.97 12.45
N THR A 118 26.53 -44.99 12.80
CA THR A 118 25.91 -46.10 13.53
C THR A 118 25.97 -47.41 12.72
N LYS A 119 25.76 -47.36 11.40
CA LYS A 119 25.94 -48.53 10.51
C LYS A 119 27.39 -49.00 10.43
N GLN A 120 28.36 -48.09 10.43
CA GLN A 120 29.78 -48.44 10.38
C GLN A 120 30.37 -48.86 11.72
N TRP A 121 29.79 -48.47 12.85
CA TRP A 121 30.31 -48.77 14.19
C TRP A 121 30.62 -50.26 14.46
N PRO A 122 29.75 -51.23 14.12
CA PRO A 122 30.06 -52.65 14.28
C PRO A 122 31.25 -53.08 13.40
N ILE A 123 31.32 -52.59 12.16
CA ILE A 123 32.39 -52.92 11.21
C ILE A 123 33.72 -52.34 11.69
N ASN A 124 33.72 -51.13 12.22
CA ASN A 124 34.94 -50.48 12.70
C ASN A 124 35.44 -51.13 14.00
N LYS A 125 34.53 -51.54 14.90
CA LYS A 125 34.88 -52.33 16.10
C LYS A 125 35.53 -53.67 15.76
N LEU A 126 35.08 -54.36 14.71
CA LEU A 126 35.67 -55.63 14.26
C LEU A 126 37.06 -55.47 13.65
N LYS A 127 37.37 -54.33 13.03
CA LYS A 127 38.72 -54.02 12.51
C LYS A 127 39.72 -53.68 13.61
N LEU A 128 39.27 -52.99 14.65
CA LEU A 128 40.11 -52.60 15.81
C LEU A 128 40.47 -53.77 16.73
N ASN A 129 39.71 -54.87 16.66
CA ASN A 129 39.92 -56.07 17.49
C ASN A 129 40.55 -57.25 16.72
N LYS A 130 41.23 -56.99 15.58
CA LYS A 130 42.02 -58.02 14.91
C LYS A 130 43.33 -58.23 15.67
N PRO A 131 43.76 -59.49 15.91
CA PRO A 131 45.05 -59.78 16.53
C PRO A 131 46.19 -59.18 15.68
N PRO A 132 47.31 -58.77 16.31
CA PRO A 132 48.46 -58.22 15.58
C PRO A 132 48.90 -59.19 14.48
N GLN A 133 49.11 -58.66 13.27
CA GLN A 133 49.57 -59.48 12.16
C GLN A 133 51.00 -59.99 12.45
N PRO A 134 51.31 -61.26 12.13
CA PRO A 134 52.57 -61.91 12.45
C PRO A 134 53.77 -61.26 11.75
#